data_AF-H3B4W7-F1
#
_entry.id   AF-H3B4W7-F1
#
_cell.length_a   1.000
_cell.length_b   1.000
_cell.length_c   1.000
_cell.angle_alpha   90.00
_cell.angle_beta   90.00
_cell.angle_gamma   90.00
#
_symmetry.space_group_name_H-M   'P 1'
#
loop_
_entity.id
_entity.type
_entity.pdbx_description
1 polymer ?
#
loop_
_entity_poly.entity_id
_entity_poly.type
_entity_poly.pdbx_seq_one_letter_code
_entity_poly.pdbx_strand_id
1 'polypeptide(L)'
;LIFVLVILSIGLVASSWILLLGAIPAFCAPLPESSGEYDFELGRPGFKEFVTNSLVLAEKIHPEIKNLQDLICKQHHICNEDELTLKKEYLRIPHPRLEECRSNNLQLDTCMNKMEAGLQVYGDYLNLIKKVIVGSSLAETVQADIMDLQQHIRQKVIDVAILVLHVGMHPQYTLPNFAASFDEQAGGHIVLSHFKRFMETVLRVLQYMK
;
A
#
# COMPACT_ATOMS: atom_id res chain seq x y z
N LEU A 1 52.23 35.80 33.25
CA LEU A 1 53.63 35.42 33.56
C LEU A 1 53.59 34.69 34.90
N ILE A 2 53.39 33.38 34.98
CA ILE A 2 54.39 32.31 34.86
C ILE A 2 53.71 31.11 34.16
N PHE A 3 53.34 31.30 32.90
CA PHE A 3 53.45 30.21 31.93
C PHE A 3 54.94 30.18 31.54
N VAL A 4 55.49 29.02 31.16
CA VAL A 4 56.84 28.86 30.58
C VAL A 4 58.01 28.67 31.56
N LEU A 5 57.84 27.91 32.64
CA LEU A 5 59.00 27.20 33.20
C LEU A 5 58.67 25.72 33.40
N VAL A 6 59.18 24.94 32.44
CA VAL A 6 59.67 23.57 32.63
C VAL A 6 58.55 22.51 32.69
N ILE A 7 57.79 22.25 31.61
CA ILE A 7 58.21 21.42 30.46
C ILE A 7 59.66 20.88 30.56
N LEU A 8 59.97 20.07 31.58
CA LEU A 8 61.16 19.20 31.56
C LEU A 8 61.09 18.09 32.60
N SER A 9 60.09 17.21 32.49
CA SER A 9 60.17 15.86 33.05
C SER A 9 59.11 14.95 32.43
N ILE A 10 59.05 14.94 31.10
CA ILE A 10 58.53 13.77 30.37
C ILE A 10 59.70 12.80 30.28
N GLY A 11 59.59 11.65 30.93
CA GLY A 11 60.62 10.63 30.87
C GLY A 11 60.34 9.44 31.77
N LEU A 12 59.57 8.49 31.23
CA LEU A 12 59.78 7.05 31.38
C LEU A 12 59.93 6.49 32.81
N VAL A 13 58.86 5.90 33.36
CA VAL A 13 58.97 4.53 33.87
C VAL A 13 57.72 3.75 33.44
N ALA A 14 57.98 2.80 32.56
CA ALA A 14 57.03 1.85 32.02
C ALA A 14 56.68 0.76 33.04
N SER A 15 55.62 0.03 32.70
CA SER A 15 55.21 -1.28 33.24
C SER A 15 54.64 -1.29 34.66
N SER A 16 53.36 -1.68 34.80
CA SER A 16 53.05 -3.11 34.95
C SER A 16 51.55 -3.35 35.29
N TRP A 17 51.03 -4.47 34.79
CA TRP A 17 49.78 -5.17 35.17
C TRP A 17 48.43 -4.68 34.61
N ILE A 18 48.23 -5.00 33.33
CA ILE A 18 47.17 -5.88 32.79
C ILE A 18 46.07 -6.36 33.78
N LEU A 19 44.81 -6.23 33.29
CA LEU A 19 43.59 -7.06 33.45
C LEU A 19 42.40 -6.55 34.29
N LEU A 20 41.23 -6.67 33.63
CA LEU A 20 39.86 -6.86 34.13
C LEU A 20 39.03 -5.59 34.40
N LEU A 21 38.32 -5.13 33.37
CA LEU A 21 36.86 -5.21 33.31
C LEU A 21 36.38 -4.75 31.93
N GLY A 22 35.89 -5.71 31.14
CA GLY A 22 35.31 -5.47 29.83
C GLY A 22 34.05 -4.63 29.93
N ALA A 23 34.06 -3.47 29.29
CA ALA A 23 32.85 -2.78 28.89
C ALA A 23 32.49 -3.28 27.49
N ILE A 24 31.58 -4.24 27.45
CA ILE A 24 30.94 -4.74 26.23
C ILE A 24 30.14 -3.56 25.63
N PRO A 25 30.32 -3.20 24.35
CA PRO A 25 29.39 -2.27 23.72
C PRO A 25 28.04 -2.97 23.66
N ALA A 26 27.04 -2.37 24.32
CA ALA A 26 25.64 -2.75 24.15
C ALA A 26 25.27 -2.55 22.68
N PHE A 27 25.50 -3.58 21.88
CA PHE A 27 24.73 -3.80 20.67
C PHE A 27 23.28 -3.90 21.15
N CYS A 28 22.49 -2.86 20.91
CA CYS A 28 21.05 -3.02 20.81
C CYS A 28 20.84 -4.11 19.75
N ALA A 29 20.58 -5.33 20.22
CA ALA A 29 20.06 -6.38 19.36
C ALA A 29 18.70 -5.87 18.83
N PRO A 30 18.41 -6.03 17.53
CA PRO A 30 17.05 -5.85 17.06
C PRO A 30 16.17 -6.86 17.82
N LEU A 31 15.10 -6.35 18.43
CA LEU A 31 14.08 -7.19 19.05
C LEU A 31 13.58 -8.20 18.02
N PRO A 32 13.34 -9.46 18.40
CA PRO A 32 12.67 -10.41 17.52
C PRO A 32 11.30 -9.84 17.14
N GLU A 33 11.06 -9.67 15.84
CA GLU A 33 9.74 -9.38 15.30
C GLU A 33 8.78 -10.46 15.81
N SER A 34 7.75 -10.03 16.55
CA SER A 34 6.68 -10.87 17.07
C SER A 34 5.85 -11.37 15.89
N SER A 35 6.27 -12.49 15.29
CA SER A 35 5.50 -13.20 14.27
C SER A 35 4.33 -14.00 14.88
N GLY A 36 4.22 -14.06 16.21
CA GLY A 36 3.22 -14.87 16.92
C GLY A 36 1.90 -14.16 17.26
N GLU A 37 1.84 -12.83 17.13
CA GLU A 37 0.65 -12.06 17.56
C GLU A 37 -0.46 -12.05 16.49
N TYR A 38 -0.10 -12.14 15.22
CA TYR A 38 -1.06 -12.16 14.11
C TYR A 38 -1.72 -13.53 13.91
N ASP A 39 -1.01 -14.64 14.17
CA ASP A 39 -1.54 -16.01 14.03
C ASP A 39 -2.77 -16.25 14.92
N PHE A 40 -2.83 -15.61 16.09
CA PHE A 40 -3.98 -15.67 16.98
C PHE A 40 -5.20 -14.90 16.43
N GLU A 41 -5.00 -13.75 15.77
CA GLU A 41 -6.07 -12.98 15.14
C GLU A 41 -6.62 -13.66 13.88
N LEU A 42 -5.73 -14.21 13.05
CA LEU A 42 -6.07 -14.97 11.84
C LEU A 42 -6.97 -16.18 12.16
N GLY A 43 -6.80 -16.78 13.34
CA GLY A 43 -7.59 -17.92 13.81
C GLY A 43 -8.97 -17.58 14.39
N ARG A 44 -9.33 -16.30 14.60
CA ARG A 44 -10.63 -15.95 15.20
C ARG A 44 -11.78 -16.15 14.19
N PRO A 45 -12.94 -16.68 14.63
CA PRO A 45 -14.08 -16.90 13.75
C PRO A 45 -14.56 -15.63 13.02
N GLY A 46 -14.53 -14.47 13.70
CA GLY A 46 -14.89 -13.19 13.08
C GLY A 46 -13.87 -12.67 12.06
N PHE A 47 -12.60 -13.08 12.12
CA PHE A 47 -11.61 -12.74 11.10
C PHE A 47 -11.87 -13.54 9.81
N LYS A 48 -12.15 -14.85 9.94
CA LYS A 48 -12.48 -15.70 8.80
C LYS A 48 -13.75 -15.25 8.05
N GLU A 49 -14.77 -14.83 8.78
CA GLU A 49 -15.99 -14.25 8.19
C GLU A 49 -15.67 -12.96 7.43
N PHE A 50 -14.88 -12.06 8.04
CA PHE A 50 -14.40 -10.84 7.39
C PHE A 50 -13.67 -11.13 6.07
N VAL A 51 -12.72 -12.07 6.07
CA VAL A 51 -11.95 -12.42 4.87
C VAL A 51 -12.87 -12.99 3.80
N THR A 52 -13.81 -13.87 4.17
CA THR A 52 -14.75 -14.47 3.23
C THR A 52 -15.64 -13.41 2.57
N ASN A 53 -16.21 -12.50 3.36
CA ASN A 53 -17.07 -11.43 2.84
C ASN A 53 -16.30 -10.46 1.95
N SER A 54 -15.08 -10.09 2.35
CA SER A 54 -14.21 -9.22 1.55
C SER A 54 -13.81 -9.87 0.22
N LEU A 55 -13.56 -11.18 0.24
CA LEU A 55 -13.21 -11.94 -0.96
C LEU A 55 -14.38 -11.99 -1.96
N VAL A 56 -15.62 -12.21 -1.49
CA VAL A 56 -16.82 -12.17 -2.35
C VAL A 56 -16.96 -10.81 -3.05
N LEU A 57 -16.76 -9.71 -2.33
CA LEU A 57 -16.81 -8.37 -2.91
C LEU A 57 -15.67 -8.15 -3.92
N ALA A 58 -14.45 -8.55 -3.57
CA ALA A 58 -13.30 -8.42 -4.48
C ALA A 58 -13.47 -9.25 -5.77
N GLU A 59 -14.02 -10.46 -5.66
CA GLU A 59 -14.34 -11.35 -6.80
C GLU A 59 -15.46 -10.77 -7.67
N LYS A 60 -16.39 -10.02 -7.10
CA LYS A 60 -17.41 -9.27 -7.84
C LYS A 60 -16.82 -8.10 -8.61
N ILE A 61 -15.97 -7.30 -7.96
CA ILE A 61 -15.39 -6.07 -8.54
C ILE A 61 -14.42 -6.39 -9.68
N HIS A 62 -13.53 -7.37 -9.49
CA HIS A 62 -12.43 -7.64 -10.41
C HIS A 62 -12.84 -7.83 -11.90
N PRO A 63 -13.84 -8.67 -12.26
CA PRO A 63 -14.27 -8.80 -13.64
C PRO A 63 -14.94 -7.54 -14.19
N GLU A 64 -15.62 -6.75 -13.36
CA GLU A 64 -16.28 -5.51 -13.80
C GLU A 64 -15.30 -4.42 -14.23
N ILE A 65 -14.08 -4.43 -13.68
CA ILE A 65 -12.99 -3.55 -14.15
C ILE A 65 -12.70 -3.81 -15.62
N LYS A 66 -12.69 -5.07 -16.04
CA LYS A 66 -12.49 -5.43 -17.45
C LYS A 66 -13.67 -4.97 -18.30
N ASN A 67 -14.90 -5.12 -17.80
CA ASN A 67 -16.08 -4.62 -18.50
C ASN A 67 -16.03 -3.09 -18.69
N LEU A 68 -15.51 -2.33 -17.71
CA LEU A 68 -15.24 -0.90 -17.87
C LEU A 68 -14.17 -0.62 -18.94
N GLN A 69 -13.10 -1.40 -19.00
CA GLN A 69 -12.08 -1.28 -20.06
C GLN A 69 -12.69 -1.55 -21.45
N ASP A 70 -13.52 -2.58 -21.56
CA ASP A 70 -14.21 -2.93 -22.81
C ASP A 70 -15.17 -1.81 -23.25
N LEU A 71 -15.81 -1.10 -22.31
CA LEU A 71 -16.64 0.07 -22.62
C LEU A 71 -15.81 1.24 -23.15
N ILE A 72 -14.66 1.54 -22.53
CA ILE A 72 -13.75 2.58 -23.06
C ILE A 72 -13.25 2.21 -24.45
N CYS A 73 -12.86 0.95 -24.65
CA CYS A 73 -12.44 0.44 -25.96
C CYS A 73 -13.54 0.59 -27.01
N LYS A 74 -14.78 0.24 -26.70
CA LYS A 74 -15.91 0.37 -27.62
C LYS A 74 -16.25 1.82 -27.98
N GLN A 75 -16.18 2.73 -27.01
CA GLN A 75 -16.59 4.13 -27.21
C GLN A 75 -15.47 5.01 -27.79
N HIS A 76 -14.22 4.74 -27.42
CA HIS A 76 -13.08 5.62 -27.72
C HIS A 76 -11.95 4.94 -28.49
N HIS A 77 -12.08 3.66 -28.84
CA HIS A 77 -11.07 2.86 -29.54
C HIS A 77 -9.72 2.73 -28.81
N ILE A 78 -9.72 2.94 -27.49
CA ILE A 78 -8.55 2.74 -26.63
C ILE A 78 -8.66 1.38 -25.97
N CYS A 79 -7.97 0.38 -26.53
CA CYS A 79 -8.13 -1.03 -26.14
C CYS A 79 -6.83 -1.68 -25.64
N ASN A 80 -5.67 -1.11 -25.99
CA ASN A 80 -4.37 -1.68 -25.65
C ASN A 80 -3.57 -0.71 -24.78
N GLU A 81 -3.11 -1.22 -23.64
CA GLU A 81 -2.28 -0.44 -22.71
C GLU A 81 -0.89 -0.13 -23.27
N ASP A 82 -0.36 -0.96 -24.17
CA ASP A 82 1.00 -0.83 -24.72
C ASP A 82 1.12 0.35 -25.68
N GLU A 83 0.04 0.63 -26.42
CA GLU A 83 -0.06 1.80 -27.32
C GLU A 83 -0.06 3.13 -26.55
N LEU A 84 -0.39 3.08 -25.26
CA LEU A 84 -0.42 4.24 -24.37
C LEU A 84 0.87 4.46 -23.60
N THR A 85 1.95 3.74 -23.89
CA THR A 85 3.21 3.79 -23.09
C THR A 85 3.76 5.21 -22.94
N LEU A 86 3.83 5.99 -24.03
CA LEU A 86 4.28 7.39 -23.97
C LEU A 86 3.31 8.26 -23.16
N LYS A 87 2.00 7.99 -23.27
CA LYS A 87 0.97 8.73 -22.56
C LYS A 87 1.01 8.44 -21.06
N LYS A 88 1.29 7.21 -20.63
CA LYS A 88 1.52 6.86 -19.21
C LYS A 88 2.63 7.71 -18.60
N GLU A 89 3.76 7.80 -19.29
CA GLU A 89 4.91 8.57 -18.81
C GLU A 89 4.62 10.07 -18.78
N TYR A 90 3.82 10.57 -19.73
CA TYR A 90 3.38 11.96 -19.73
C TYR A 90 2.39 12.28 -18.59
N LEU A 91 1.37 11.44 -18.39
CA LEU A 91 0.29 11.70 -17.43
C LEU A 91 0.71 11.43 -15.98
N ARG A 92 1.68 10.54 -15.74
CA ARG A 92 2.23 10.20 -14.42
C ARG A 92 1.16 10.01 -13.35
N ILE A 93 0.10 9.29 -13.70
CA ILE A 93 -1.06 9.11 -12.84
C ILE A 93 -0.60 8.40 -11.56
N PRO A 94 -0.75 9.04 -10.38
CA PRO A 94 -0.43 8.39 -9.12
C PRO A 94 -1.27 7.13 -8.97
N HIS A 95 -0.69 6.01 -8.56
CA HIS A 95 -1.47 4.79 -8.38
C HIS A 95 -1.03 4.04 -7.12
N PRO A 96 -1.98 3.57 -6.30
CA PRO A 96 -1.67 2.74 -5.14
C PRO A 96 -0.92 1.48 -5.55
N ARG A 97 0.03 1.08 -4.72
CA ARG A 97 0.79 -0.16 -4.87
C ARG A 97 0.79 -0.91 -3.55
N LEU A 98 0.90 -2.23 -3.65
CA LEU A 98 0.82 -3.18 -2.55
C LEU A 98 2.07 -4.08 -2.55
N GLU A 99 3.26 -3.52 -2.78
CA GLU A 99 4.50 -4.31 -2.79
C GLU A 99 4.77 -4.97 -1.43
N GLU A 100 4.49 -4.27 -0.33
CA GLU A 100 4.72 -4.75 1.04
C GLU A 100 3.80 -5.92 1.41
N CYS A 101 2.63 -6.01 0.76
CA CYS A 101 1.69 -7.13 0.90
C CYS A 101 2.18 -8.43 0.24
N ARG A 102 3.28 -8.41 -0.52
CA ARG A 102 3.81 -9.58 -1.25
C ARG A 102 5.04 -10.21 -0.60
N SER A 103 5.53 -9.66 0.51
CA SER A 103 6.76 -10.12 1.14
C SER A 103 6.55 -11.38 2.00
N ASN A 104 7.63 -12.14 2.23
CA ASN A 104 7.62 -13.29 3.15
C ASN A 104 7.30 -12.89 4.60
N ASN A 105 7.42 -11.60 4.93
CA ASN A 105 7.10 -11.02 6.24
C ASN A 105 5.91 -10.06 6.08
N LEU A 106 4.74 -10.62 5.78
CA LEU A 106 3.50 -9.86 5.61
C LEU A 106 3.19 -9.05 6.89
N GLN A 107 3.37 -7.72 6.81
CA GLN A 107 2.89 -6.80 7.85
C GLN A 107 1.41 -6.55 7.63
N LEU A 108 0.57 -7.35 8.29
CA LEU A 108 -0.87 -7.40 8.07
C LEU A 108 -1.54 -6.03 8.24
N ASP A 109 -1.19 -5.30 9.29
CA ASP A 109 -1.69 -3.96 9.58
C ASP A 109 -1.35 -2.97 8.44
N THR A 110 -0.10 -2.95 8.01
CA THR A 110 0.39 -2.06 6.97
C THR A 110 -0.26 -2.41 5.63
N CYS A 111 -0.36 -3.70 5.33
CA CYS A 111 -1.02 -4.18 4.12
C CYS A 111 -2.50 -3.80 4.09
N MET A 112 -3.23 -4.01 5.18
CA MET A 112 -4.66 -3.67 5.27
C MET A 112 -4.91 -2.17 5.16
N ASN A 113 -4.08 -1.34 5.81
CA ASN A 113 -4.12 0.13 5.66
C ASN A 113 -3.86 0.58 4.22
N LYS A 114 -2.90 -0.05 3.52
CA LYS A 114 -2.61 0.26 2.11
C LYS A 114 -3.74 -0.21 1.19
N MET A 115 -4.37 -1.35 1.48
CA MET A 115 -5.54 -1.83 0.74
C MET A 115 -6.71 -0.87 0.89
N GLU A 116 -7.04 -0.46 2.11
CA GLU A 116 -8.13 0.51 2.38
C GLU A 116 -7.90 1.83 1.64
N ALA A 117 -6.71 2.43 1.77
CA ALA A 117 -6.38 3.68 1.10
C ALA A 117 -6.39 3.51 -0.43
N GLY A 118 -5.90 2.37 -0.94
CA GLY A 118 -5.90 2.11 -2.37
C GLY A 118 -7.31 2.00 -2.94
N LEU A 119 -8.22 1.34 -2.23
CA LEU A 119 -9.64 1.26 -2.61
C LEU A 119 -10.29 2.64 -2.64
N GLN A 120 -10.00 3.50 -1.66
CA GLN A 120 -10.49 4.88 -1.66
C GLN A 120 -10.06 5.61 -2.94
N VAL A 121 -8.78 5.54 -3.29
CA VAL A 121 -8.22 6.22 -4.48
C VAL A 121 -8.88 5.74 -5.77
N TYR A 122 -9.06 4.43 -5.93
CA TYR A 122 -9.75 3.90 -7.11
C TYR A 122 -11.24 4.24 -7.12
N GLY A 123 -11.88 4.32 -5.94
CA GLY A 123 -13.23 4.87 -5.78
C GLY A 123 -13.31 6.31 -6.30
N ASP A 124 -12.34 7.16 -5.98
CA ASP A 124 -12.29 8.54 -6.47
C ASP A 124 -12.02 8.60 -7.98
N TYR A 125 -11.14 7.72 -8.49
CA TYR A 125 -10.87 7.61 -9.93
C TYR A 125 -12.09 7.18 -10.75
N LEU A 126 -13.04 6.45 -10.18
CA LEU A 126 -14.28 6.14 -10.89
C LEU A 126 -15.11 7.38 -11.21
N ASN A 127 -14.95 8.48 -10.47
CA ASN A 127 -15.59 9.76 -10.85
C ASN A 127 -15.03 10.32 -12.16
N LEU A 128 -13.78 10.01 -12.51
CA LEU A 128 -13.19 10.35 -13.81
C LEU A 128 -13.72 9.40 -14.89
N ILE A 129 -13.78 8.10 -14.59
CA ILE A 129 -14.24 7.07 -15.54
C ILE A 129 -15.71 7.26 -15.94
N LYS A 130 -16.58 7.68 -15.00
CA LYS A 130 -17.98 8.05 -15.28
C LYS A 130 -18.14 9.17 -16.31
N LYS A 131 -17.18 10.09 -16.40
CA LYS A 131 -17.19 11.16 -17.40
C LYS A 131 -16.79 10.64 -18.77
N VAL A 132 -15.90 9.66 -18.80
CA VAL A 132 -15.39 9.02 -20.02
C VAL A 132 -16.42 8.07 -20.63
N ILE A 133 -17.08 7.26 -19.80
CA ILE A 133 -18.05 6.25 -20.25
C ILE A 133 -19.46 6.86 -20.23
N VAL A 134 -20.06 7.01 -21.41
CA VAL A 134 -21.41 7.57 -21.54
C VAL A 134 -22.44 6.45 -21.65
N GLY A 135 -23.59 6.59 -20.97
CA GLY A 135 -24.74 5.70 -21.14
C GLY A 135 -24.62 4.32 -20.47
N SER A 136 -23.69 4.15 -19.54
CA SER A 136 -23.56 2.94 -18.70
C SER A 136 -23.52 3.36 -17.24
N SER A 137 -24.25 2.63 -16.38
CA SER A 137 -24.18 2.80 -14.92
C SER A 137 -23.14 1.91 -14.25
N LEU A 138 -22.28 1.25 -15.06
CA LEU A 138 -21.36 0.25 -14.53
C LEU A 138 -20.31 0.88 -13.60
N ALA A 139 -19.83 2.08 -13.91
CA ALA A 139 -18.84 2.75 -13.08
C ALA A 139 -19.42 3.14 -11.70
N GLU A 140 -20.70 3.49 -11.62
CA GLU A 140 -21.43 3.70 -10.38
C GLU A 140 -21.56 2.40 -9.58
N THR A 141 -21.94 1.30 -10.23
CA THR A 141 -22.04 -0.02 -9.58
C THR A 141 -20.69 -0.45 -9.00
N VAL A 142 -19.62 -0.35 -9.79
CA VAL A 142 -18.26 -0.68 -9.34
C VAL A 142 -17.82 0.23 -8.20
N GLN A 143 -18.18 1.53 -8.24
CA GLN A 143 -17.84 2.44 -7.15
C GLN A 143 -18.56 2.06 -5.85
N ALA A 144 -19.85 1.69 -5.91
CA ALA A 144 -20.58 1.23 -4.74
C ALA A 144 -19.95 -0.05 -4.16
N ASP A 145 -19.61 -1.02 -5.00
CA ASP A 145 -18.97 -2.27 -4.56
C ASP A 145 -17.59 -2.01 -3.92
N ILE A 146 -16.81 -1.06 -4.44
CA ILE A 146 -15.55 -0.63 -3.82
C ILE A 146 -15.78 0.01 -2.46
N MET A 147 -16.80 0.87 -2.33
CA MET A 147 -17.12 1.51 -1.05
C MET A 147 -17.50 0.48 0.00
N ASP A 148 -18.28 -0.54 -0.36
CA ASP A 148 -18.64 -1.64 0.54
C ASP A 148 -17.39 -2.42 0.97
N LEU A 149 -16.51 -2.77 0.03
CA LEU A 149 -15.26 -3.48 0.33
C LEU A 149 -14.32 -2.62 1.18
N GLN A 150 -14.17 -1.33 0.86
CA GLN A 150 -13.37 -0.39 1.63
C GLN A 150 -13.89 -0.30 3.07
N GLN A 151 -15.21 -0.19 3.25
CA GLN A 151 -15.81 -0.12 4.57
C GLN A 151 -15.56 -1.40 5.38
N HIS A 152 -15.70 -2.57 4.76
CA HIS A 152 -15.39 -3.85 5.40
C HIS A 152 -13.92 -3.90 5.87
N ILE A 153 -12.97 -3.54 4.99
CA ILE A 153 -11.55 -3.54 5.32
C ILE A 153 -11.25 -2.50 6.40
N ARG A 154 -11.80 -1.29 6.29
CA ARG A 154 -11.60 -0.20 7.25
C ARG A 154 -12.06 -0.56 8.65
N GLN A 155 -13.25 -1.16 8.77
CA GLN A 155 -13.75 -1.63 10.06
C GLN A 155 -12.78 -2.62 10.67
N LYS A 156 -12.25 -3.55 9.86
CA LYS A 156 -11.29 -4.53 10.36
C LYS A 156 -9.93 -3.92 10.71
N VAL A 157 -9.46 -2.94 9.95
CA VAL A 157 -8.26 -2.16 10.27
C VAL A 157 -8.41 -1.48 11.62
N ILE A 158 -9.55 -0.86 11.90
CA ILE A 158 -9.80 -0.19 13.18
C ILE A 158 -9.78 -1.19 14.34
N ASP A 159 -10.47 -2.34 14.19
CA ASP A 159 -10.49 -3.39 15.21
C ASP A 159 -9.09 -3.90 15.55
N VAL A 160 -8.22 -4.03 14.54
CA VAL A 160 -6.83 -4.48 14.72
C VAL A 160 -5.92 -3.34 15.19
N ALA A 161 -6.09 -2.10 14.71
CA ALA A 161 -5.25 -0.96 15.07
C ALA A 161 -5.46 -0.49 16.50
N ILE A 162 -6.69 -0.62 17.05
CA ILE A 162 -6.96 -0.43 18.49
C ILE A 162 -6.06 -1.32 19.34
N LEU A 163 -5.61 -2.46 18.82
CA LEU A 163 -4.69 -3.38 19.51
C LEU A 163 -3.20 -3.00 19.34
N VAL A 164 -2.82 -2.27 18.28
CA VAL A 164 -1.41 -2.15 17.84
C VAL A 164 -0.78 -0.74 17.96
N LEU A 165 -1.52 0.29 18.42
CA LEU A 165 -1.01 1.66 18.63
C LEU A 165 -0.29 2.31 17.41
N HIS A 166 -0.50 1.81 16.19
CA HIS A 166 0.08 2.36 14.96
C HIS A 166 -1.00 3.00 14.09
N VAL A 167 -1.03 4.33 14.07
CA VAL A 167 -1.77 5.10 13.06
C VAL A 167 -0.79 5.46 11.95
N GLY A 168 -0.79 4.67 10.88
CA GLY A 168 0.01 4.97 9.69
C GLY A 168 -0.53 6.22 8.98
N MET A 169 0.36 7.10 8.52
CA MET A 169 -0.02 8.18 7.61
C MET A 169 -0.35 7.58 6.23
N HIS A 170 -1.58 7.80 5.75
CA HIS A 170 -1.93 7.42 4.40
C HIS A 170 -1.30 8.40 3.39
N PRO A 171 -0.64 7.90 2.33
CA PRO A 171 -0.20 8.77 1.24
C PRO A 171 -1.43 9.45 0.63
N GLN A 172 -1.41 10.78 0.53
CA GLN A 172 -2.46 11.53 -0.15
C GLN A 172 -2.24 11.42 -1.65
N TYR A 173 -3.23 10.89 -2.36
CA TYR A 173 -3.22 10.84 -3.82
C TYR A 173 -4.02 12.01 -4.36
N THR A 174 -3.40 12.82 -5.20
CA THR A 174 -4.09 13.89 -5.91
C THR A 174 -4.73 13.33 -7.18
N LEU A 175 -6.01 13.60 -7.38
CA LEU A 175 -6.71 13.25 -8.61
C LEU A 175 -6.04 13.94 -9.82
N PRO A 176 -5.77 13.21 -10.91
CA PRO A 176 -5.31 13.79 -12.16
C PRO A 176 -6.27 14.86 -12.65
N ASN A 177 -5.72 15.99 -13.07
CA ASN A 177 -6.44 17.00 -13.83
C ASN A 177 -5.99 16.90 -15.29
N PHE A 178 -6.87 16.45 -16.16
CA PHE A 178 -6.58 16.26 -17.58
C PHE A 178 -6.91 17.53 -18.36
N ALA A 179 -5.96 17.99 -19.18
CA ALA A 179 -6.13 19.21 -19.97
C ALA A 179 -6.90 18.98 -21.29
N ALA A 180 -6.91 17.74 -21.79
CA ALA A 180 -7.51 17.37 -23.06
C ALA A 180 -8.42 16.15 -22.92
N SER A 181 -9.46 16.06 -23.76
CA SER A 181 -10.40 14.93 -23.76
C SER A 181 -9.72 13.59 -24.03
N PHE A 182 -8.73 13.56 -24.93
CA PHE A 182 -7.94 12.35 -25.17
C PHE A 182 -7.14 11.93 -23.94
N ASP A 183 -6.64 12.89 -23.14
CA ASP A 183 -5.93 12.58 -21.91
C ASP A 183 -6.88 11.99 -20.86
N GLU A 184 -8.13 12.45 -20.80
CA GLU A 184 -9.17 11.84 -19.96
C GLU A 184 -9.47 10.39 -20.37
N GLN A 185 -9.63 10.14 -21.66
CA GLN A 185 -9.94 8.81 -22.20
C GLN A 185 -8.78 7.83 -21.98
N ALA A 186 -7.57 8.23 -22.39
CA ALA A 186 -6.36 7.43 -22.22
C ALA A 186 -6.03 7.24 -20.73
N GLY A 187 -6.17 8.30 -19.93
CA GLY A 187 -6.01 8.27 -18.49
C GLY A 187 -6.98 7.31 -17.82
N GLY A 188 -8.26 7.32 -18.23
CA GLY A 188 -9.28 6.37 -17.76
C GLY A 188 -8.90 4.92 -18.03
N HIS A 189 -8.42 4.61 -19.23
CA HIS A 189 -7.94 3.26 -19.57
C HIS A 189 -6.71 2.85 -18.74
N ILE A 190 -5.73 3.76 -18.59
CA ILE A 190 -4.52 3.53 -17.78
C ILE A 190 -4.87 3.27 -16.30
N VAL A 191 -5.78 4.08 -15.74
CA VAL A 191 -6.28 3.92 -14.37
C VAL A 191 -6.92 2.55 -14.18
N LEU A 192 -7.80 2.12 -15.08
CA LEU A 192 -8.44 0.80 -15.00
C LEU A 192 -7.43 -0.34 -15.07
N SER A 193 -6.38 -0.19 -15.90
CA SER A 193 -5.27 -1.13 -15.95
C SER A 193 -4.47 -1.22 -14.65
N HIS A 194 -4.23 -0.09 -13.98
CA HIS A 194 -3.62 -0.10 -12.64
C HIS A 194 -4.58 -0.71 -11.60
N PHE A 195 -5.87 -0.39 -11.69
CA PHE A 195 -6.89 -0.87 -10.77
C PHE A 195 -7.04 -2.39 -10.85
N LYS A 196 -7.04 -2.95 -12.07
CA LYS A 196 -7.08 -4.40 -12.29
C LYS A 196 -5.93 -5.10 -11.56
N ARG A 197 -4.68 -4.64 -11.76
CA ARG A 197 -3.48 -5.20 -11.10
C ARG A 197 -3.50 -5.03 -9.57
N PHE A 198 -4.08 -3.93 -9.10
CA PHE A 198 -4.30 -3.72 -7.67
C PHE A 198 -5.27 -4.76 -7.12
N MET A 199 -6.44 -4.96 -7.73
CA MET A 199 -7.44 -5.95 -7.30
C MET A 199 -6.93 -7.39 -7.39
N GLU A 200 -6.11 -7.74 -8.38
CA GLU A 200 -5.43 -9.04 -8.44
C GLU A 200 -4.51 -9.27 -7.23
N THR A 201 -3.94 -8.19 -6.68
CA THR A 201 -3.12 -8.27 -5.47
C THR A 201 -3.99 -8.36 -4.23
N VAL A 202 -5.07 -7.58 -4.13
CA VAL A 202 -6.06 -7.68 -3.06
C VAL A 202 -6.64 -9.10 -2.96
N LEU A 203 -7.06 -9.68 -4.08
CA LEU A 203 -7.58 -11.05 -4.14
C LEU A 203 -6.57 -12.06 -3.60
N ARG A 204 -5.30 -11.98 -4.04
CA ARG A 204 -4.24 -12.88 -3.56
C ARG A 204 -3.99 -12.75 -2.06
N VAL A 205 -3.99 -11.52 -1.54
CA VAL A 205 -3.80 -11.26 -0.10
C VAL A 205 -4.97 -11.81 0.70
N LEU A 206 -6.21 -11.53 0.29
CA LEU A 206 -7.42 -12.07 0.94
C LEU A 206 -7.43 -13.60 0.91
N GLN A 207 -7.02 -14.23 -0.19
CA GLN A 207 -6.89 -15.68 -0.29
C GLN A 207 -5.82 -16.24 0.65
N TYR A 208 -4.70 -15.54 0.83
CA TYR A 208 -3.65 -15.95 1.76
C TYR A 208 -4.09 -15.87 3.23
N MET A 209 -4.99 -14.94 3.56
CA MET A 209 -5.52 -14.74 4.91
C MET A 209 -6.73 -15.63 5.26
N LYS A 210 -7.22 -16.43 4.31
CA LYS A 210 -8.42 -17.26 4.46
C LYS A 210 -8.14 -18.60 5.14
#